data_AF-A0A2V9M966-F1
#
_entry.id   AF-A0A2V9M966-F1
#
_cell.length_a   1.000
_cell.length_b   1.000
_cell.length_c   1.000
_cell.angle_alpha   90.00
_cell.angle_beta   90.00
_cell.angle_gamma   90.00
#
_symmetry.space_group_name_H-M   'P 1'
#
loop_
_entity.id
_entity.type
_entity.pdbx_description
1 polymer ?
#
loop_
_entity_poly.entity_id
_entity_poly.type
_entity_poly.pdbx_seq_one_letter_code
_entity_poly.pdbx_strand_id
1 'polypeptide(L)'
;MIASKISVRLNPLYDRLQKEGRLTRPEHWLDFQAFRPAFIPKGISPQEAETEVRHSWSHCYEPAAFRRAQEWLQDNQKPFGQQLTHFVARLLFRGIYFPQMSHWAWIKLLTQNIHTLGSLVYCGVHA
;
A
#
# COMPACT_ATOMS: atom_id res chain seq x y z
N MET A 1 -11.62 21.84 -27.72
CA MET A 1 -10.15 22.08 -27.78
C MET A 1 -9.63 22.91 -26.59
N ILE A 2 -10.20 22.78 -25.38
CA ILE A 2 -9.86 23.63 -24.20
C ILE A 2 -9.36 22.78 -23.00
N ALA A 3 -9.76 21.52 -22.89
CA ALA A 3 -9.38 20.64 -21.77
C ALA A 3 -7.90 20.19 -21.77
N SER A 4 -7.25 20.11 -22.94
CA SER A 4 -5.86 19.64 -23.07
C SER A 4 -4.83 20.58 -22.41
N LYS A 5 -5.15 21.87 -22.25
CA LYS A 5 -4.20 22.88 -21.70
C LYS A 5 -4.27 23.09 -20.19
N ILE A 6 -5.22 22.48 -19.48
CA ILE A 6 -5.46 22.78 -18.06
C ILE A 6 -4.80 21.76 -17.12
N SER A 7 -4.69 20.49 -17.52
CA SER A 7 -4.28 19.44 -16.58
C SER A 7 -2.76 19.21 -16.46
N VAL A 8 -1.97 19.59 -17.46
CA VAL A 8 -0.49 19.38 -17.42
C VAL A 8 0.25 20.48 -16.62
N ARG A 9 -0.33 21.69 -16.49
CA ARG A 9 0.39 22.89 -16.01
C ARG A 9 0.65 23.00 -14.51
N LEU A 10 0.04 22.17 -13.67
CA LEU A 10 0.15 22.31 -12.20
C LEU A 10 1.18 21.37 -11.56
N ASN A 11 1.92 20.58 -12.34
CA ASN A 11 2.88 19.64 -11.80
C ASN A 11 4.24 19.76 -12.50
N PRO A 12 5.21 20.47 -11.89
CA PRO A 12 6.58 20.63 -12.41
C PRO A 12 7.30 19.33 -12.74
N LEU A 13 6.86 18.18 -12.21
CA LEU A 13 7.39 16.89 -12.58
C LEU A 13 6.96 16.46 -13.99
N TYR A 14 5.69 16.62 -14.35
CA TYR A 14 5.18 16.17 -15.64
C TYR A 14 5.73 17.01 -16.80
N ASP A 15 5.88 18.33 -16.62
CA ASP A 15 6.55 19.19 -17.60
C ASP A 15 7.99 18.74 -17.87
N ARG A 16 8.73 18.38 -16.81
CA ARG A 16 10.10 17.85 -16.95
C ARG A 16 10.10 16.50 -17.66
N LEU A 17 9.24 15.57 -17.26
CA LEU A 17 9.14 14.25 -17.89
C LEU A 17 8.74 14.35 -19.37
N GLN A 18 7.88 15.29 -19.73
CA GLN A 18 7.50 15.56 -21.11
C GLN A 18 8.68 16.15 -21.90
N LYS A 19 9.39 17.15 -21.36
CA LYS A 19 10.60 17.72 -21.97
C LYS A 19 11.71 16.68 -22.16
N GLU A 20 11.85 15.75 -21.22
CA GLU A 20 12.81 14.64 -21.31
C GLU A 20 12.33 13.50 -22.24
N GLY A 21 11.13 13.59 -22.84
CA GLY A 21 10.58 12.54 -23.71
C GLY A 21 10.21 11.23 -22.98
N ARG A 22 10.08 11.28 -21.64
CA ARG A 22 9.86 10.12 -20.77
C ARG A 22 8.41 9.94 -20.35
N LEU A 23 7.54 10.88 -20.66
CA LEU A 23 6.11 10.79 -20.35
C LEU A 23 5.42 9.87 -21.37
N THR A 24 4.87 8.74 -20.91
CA THR A 24 4.24 7.74 -21.79
C THR A 24 2.74 7.89 -21.86
N ARG A 25 2.11 8.42 -20.80
CA ARG A 25 0.66 8.70 -20.74
C ARG A 25 0.43 10.14 -20.30
N PRO A 26 0.36 11.09 -21.24
CA PRO A 26 0.18 12.51 -20.91
C PRO A 26 -1.14 12.78 -20.18
N GLU A 27 -2.21 12.07 -20.55
CA GLU A 27 -3.56 12.22 -19.98
C GLU A 27 -3.89 11.10 -18.97
N HIS A 28 -2.90 10.66 -18.19
CA HIS A 28 -3.04 9.57 -17.21
C HIS A 28 -4.17 9.70 -16.18
N TRP A 29 -4.73 10.90 -15.98
CA TRP A 29 -5.90 11.11 -15.11
C TRP A 29 -7.22 10.66 -15.76
N LEU A 30 -7.29 10.57 -17.10
CA LEU A 30 -8.45 10.03 -17.82
C LEU A 30 -8.45 8.50 -17.87
N ASP A 31 -7.26 7.89 -17.81
CA ASP A 31 -7.05 6.43 -17.80
C ASP A 31 -6.18 6.04 -16.60
N PHE A 32 -6.78 6.06 -15.41
CA PHE A 32 -6.08 5.70 -14.18
C PHE A 32 -5.77 4.20 -14.15
N GLN A 33 -4.48 3.87 -14.15
CA GLN A 33 -3.99 2.51 -13.99
C GLN A 33 -3.21 2.40 -12.67
N ALA A 34 -3.75 1.64 -11.71
CA ALA A 34 -3.12 1.45 -10.40
C ALA A 34 -1.71 0.84 -10.52
N PHE A 35 -0.74 1.44 -9.81
CA PHE A 35 0.68 1.03 -9.74
C PHE A 35 1.46 1.04 -11.05
N ARG A 36 0.86 1.49 -12.15
CA ARG A 36 1.55 1.66 -13.43
C ARG A 36 2.01 3.10 -13.56
N PRO A 37 3.32 3.36 -13.66
CA PRO A 37 3.80 4.73 -13.86
C PRO A 37 3.32 5.25 -15.21
N ALA A 38 2.98 6.55 -15.25
CA ALA A 38 2.62 7.27 -16.48
C ALA A 38 3.84 7.77 -17.27
N PHE A 39 5.04 7.38 -16.83
CA PHE A 39 6.33 7.79 -17.37
C PHE A 39 7.34 6.64 -17.28
N ILE A 40 8.47 6.78 -17.97
CA ILE A 40 9.60 5.85 -17.94
C ILE A 40 10.54 6.25 -16.79
N PRO A 41 10.66 5.49 -15.70
CA PRO A 41 11.62 5.77 -14.64
C PRO A 41 13.07 5.78 -15.15
N LYS A 42 13.97 6.44 -14.42
CA LYS A 42 15.40 6.44 -14.74
C LYS A 42 16.00 5.18 -14.11
N GLY A 43 16.63 4.33 -14.91
CA GLY A 43 17.35 3.13 -14.44
C GLY A 43 16.54 1.84 -14.35
N ILE A 44 15.21 1.89 -14.49
CA ILE A 44 14.34 0.70 -14.55
C ILE A 44 13.21 0.91 -15.56
N SER A 45 12.70 -0.17 -16.12
CA SER A 45 11.52 -0.17 -16.97
C SER A 45 10.23 0.12 -16.17
N PRO A 46 9.17 0.62 -16.82
CA PRO A 46 7.85 0.76 -16.20
C PRO A 46 7.31 -0.54 -15.58
N GLN A 47 7.61 -1.69 -16.20
CA GLN A 47 7.18 -3.01 -15.75
C GLN A 47 7.94 -3.46 -14.49
N GLU A 48 9.25 -3.22 -14.43
CA GLU A 48 10.05 -3.47 -13.23
C GLU A 48 9.58 -2.59 -12.07
N ALA A 49 9.28 -1.31 -12.35
CA ALA A 49 8.74 -0.41 -11.35
C ALA A 49 7.36 -0.88 -10.81
N GLU A 50 6.46 -1.32 -11.69
CA GLU A 50 5.18 -1.90 -11.27
C GLU A 50 5.40 -3.17 -10.41
N THR A 51 6.33 -4.03 -10.83
CA THR A 51 6.67 -5.28 -10.13
C THR A 51 7.22 -4.99 -8.74
N GLU A 52 8.15 -4.04 -8.62
CA GLU A 52 8.74 -3.62 -7.35
C GLU A 52 7.68 -3.08 -6.38
N VAL A 53 6.76 -2.26 -6.88
CA VAL A 53 5.66 -1.71 -6.08
C VAL A 53 4.74 -2.84 -5.60
N ARG A 54 4.36 -3.78 -6.47
CA ARG A 54 3.53 -4.94 -6.10
C ARG A 54 4.22 -5.85 -5.09
N HIS A 55 5.52 -6.10 -5.28
CA HIS A 55 6.34 -6.88 -4.36
C HIS A 55 6.38 -6.21 -2.98
N SER A 56 6.71 -4.91 -2.94
CA SER A 56 6.78 -4.11 -1.71
C SER A 56 5.46 -4.10 -0.95
N TRP A 57 4.33 -3.87 -1.64
CA TRP A 57 3.02 -3.94 -1.00
C TRP A 57 2.71 -5.32 -0.44
N SER A 58 3.05 -6.38 -1.18
CA SER A 58 2.81 -7.76 -0.74
C SER A 58 3.61 -8.08 0.51
N HIS A 59 4.88 -7.69 0.55
CA HIS A 59 5.75 -7.83 1.72
C HIS A 59 5.24 -7.03 2.92
N CYS A 60 4.81 -5.78 2.72
CA CYS A 60 4.25 -4.93 3.78
C CYS A 60 3.02 -5.53 4.46
N TYR A 61 2.24 -6.38 3.78
CA TYR A 61 1.02 -6.98 4.33
C TYR A 61 1.10 -8.50 4.49
N GLU A 62 2.31 -9.08 4.48
CA GLU A 62 2.50 -10.48 4.81
C GLU A 62 2.26 -10.72 6.32
N PRO A 63 1.90 -11.93 6.76
CA PRO A 63 1.67 -12.22 8.18
C PRO A 63 2.87 -11.91 9.09
N ALA A 64 4.10 -12.10 8.58
CA ALA A 64 5.32 -11.75 9.30
C ALA A 64 5.46 -10.23 9.52
N ALA A 65 5.01 -9.39 8.59
CA ALA A 65 5.03 -7.94 8.77
C ALA A 65 4.01 -7.47 9.82
N PHE A 66 2.84 -8.12 9.92
CA PHE A 66 1.90 -7.87 11.01
C PHE A 66 2.50 -8.20 12.37
N ARG A 67 3.19 -9.35 12.46
CA ARG A 67 3.87 -9.78 13.69
C ARG A 67 4.97 -8.80 14.10
N ARG A 68 5.90 -8.48 13.20
CA ARG A 68 6.99 -7.52 13.44
C ARG A 68 6.47 -6.17 13.92
N ALA A 69 5.38 -5.69 13.34
CA ALA A 69 4.79 -4.43 13.76
C ALA A 69 4.16 -4.50 15.16
N GLN A 70 3.51 -5.62 15.51
CA GLN A 70 2.98 -5.83 16.85
C GLN A 70 4.10 -5.94 17.90
N GLU A 71 5.15 -6.71 17.60
CA GLU A 71 6.34 -6.82 18.45
C GLU A 71 6.96 -5.44 18.70
N TRP A 72 7.18 -4.65 17.63
CA TRP A 72 7.70 -3.29 17.78
C TRP A 72 6.81 -2.41 18.67
N LEU A 73 5.49 -2.49 18.53
CA LEU A 73 4.57 -1.70 19.36
C LEU A 73 4.63 -2.10 20.85
N GLN A 74 4.82 -3.39 21.12
CA GLN A 74 5.00 -3.93 22.48
C GLN A 74 6.34 -3.52 23.08
N ASP A 75 7.43 -3.68 22.31
CA ASP A 75 8.77 -3.27 22.72
C ASP A 75 8.84 -1.77 23.03
N ASN A 76 8.01 -0.97 22.35
CA ASN A 76 7.88 0.47 22.56
C ASN A 76 6.73 0.86 23.53
N GLN A 77 6.21 -0.11 24.28
CA GLN A 77 5.21 0.08 25.35
C GLN A 77 3.99 0.90 24.91
N LYS A 78 3.52 0.71 23.67
CA LYS A 78 2.34 1.43 23.19
C LYS A 78 1.08 0.91 23.90
N PRO A 79 0.14 1.79 24.29
CA PRO A 79 -1.09 1.37 24.94
C PRO A 79 -1.91 0.46 24.02
N PHE A 80 -2.68 -0.47 24.61
CA PHE A 80 -3.46 -1.47 23.88
C PHE A 80 -4.31 -0.86 22.76
N GLY A 81 -4.98 0.27 23.03
CA GLY A 81 -5.79 0.97 22.02
C GLY A 81 -5.01 1.29 20.74
N GLN A 82 -3.77 1.77 20.85
CA GLN A 82 -2.92 2.04 19.69
C GLN A 82 -2.50 0.75 18.97
N GLN A 83 -2.21 -0.32 19.71
CA GLN A 83 -1.87 -1.62 19.14
C GLN A 83 -3.04 -2.17 18.30
N LEU A 84 -4.24 -2.15 18.87
CA LEU A 84 -5.46 -2.59 18.20
C LEU A 84 -5.78 -1.73 16.97
N THR A 85 -5.74 -0.40 17.11
CA THR A 85 -5.97 0.52 15.99
C THR A 85 -4.98 0.25 14.85
N HIS A 86 -3.70 0.05 15.15
CA HIS A 86 -2.70 -0.23 14.14
C HIS A 86 -2.97 -1.56 13.42
N PHE A 87 -3.31 -2.63 14.17
CA PHE A 87 -3.67 -3.92 13.57
C PHE A 87 -4.90 -3.82 12.66
N VAL A 88 -5.97 -3.16 13.12
CA VAL A 88 -7.20 -2.96 12.32
C VAL A 88 -6.91 -2.13 11.07
N ALA A 89 -6.14 -1.04 11.20
CA ALA A 89 -5.74 -0.22 10.06
C ALA A 89 -5.01 -1.06 9.00
N ARG A 90 -4.06 -1.90 9.41
CA ARG A 90 -3.34 -2.79 8.48
C ARG A 90 -4.26 -3.78 7.78
N LEU A 91 -5.28 -4.32 8.44
CA LEU A 91 -6.28 -5.18 7.82
C LEU A 91 -7.11 -4.43 6.76
N LEU A 92 -7.57 -3.21 7.09
CA LEU A 92 -8.35 -2.37 6.18
C LEU A 92 -7.54 -1.98 4.94
N PHE A 93 -6.32 -1.48 5.13
CA PHE A 93 -5.45 -1.12 4.01
C PHE A 93 -5.09 -2.33 3.16
N ARG A 94 -4.83 -3.49 3.77
CA ARG A 94 -4.66 -4.74 3.02
C ARG A 94 -5.87 -5.04 2.15
N GLY A 95 -7.10 -4.84 2.65
CA GLY A 95 -8.33 -5.04 1.88
C GLY A 95 -8.48 -4.10 0.69
N ILE A 96 -7.97 -2.86 0.78
CA ILE A 96 -7.97 -1.89 -0.33
C ILE A 96 -6.96 -2.29 -1.41
N TYR A 97 -5.76 -2.70 -1.02
CA TYR A 97 -4.67 -3.03 -1.96
C TYR A 97 -4.76 -4.45 -2.54
N PHE A 98 -5.29 -5.40 -1.76
CA PHE A 98 -5.46 -6.81 -2.12
C PHE A 98 -6.91 -7.22 -1.83
N PRO A 99 -7.84 -6.92 -2.76
CA PRO A 99 -9.28 -7.11 -2.56
C PRO A 99 -9.63 -8.49 -2.02
N GLN A 100 -10.14 -8.54 -0.79
CA GLN A 100 -10.63 -9.75 -0.15
C GLN A 100 -12.13 -9.87 -0.44
N MET A 101 -12.48 -10.51 -1.56
CA MET A 101 -13.86 -10.53 -2.06
C MET A 101 -14.77 -11.58 -1.38
N SER A 102 -14.21 -12.50 -0.61
CA SER A 102 -14.98 -13.58 0.04
C SER A 102 -14.73 -13.65 1.54
N HIS A 103 -15.74 -14.10 2.28
CA HIS A 103 -15.62 -14.37 3.71
C HIS A 103 -14.51 -15.38 4.01
N TRP A 104 -14.29 -16.38 3.13
CA TRP A 104 -13.18 -17.32 3.25
C TRP A 104 -11.81 -16.65 3.15
N ALA A 105 -11.68 -15.62 2.32
CA ALA A 105 -10.44 -14.86 2.20
C ALA A 105 -10.15 -14.08 3.49
N TRP A 106 -11.18 -13.51 4.12
CA TRP A 106 -11.09 -12.89 5.44
C TRP A 106 -10.78 -13.87 6.57
N ILE A 107 -11.44 -15.04 6.59
CA ILE A 107 -11.15 -16.10 7.56
C ILE A 107 -9.69 -16.55 7.42
N LYS A 108 -9.23 -16.82 6.20
CA LYS A 108 -7.84 -17.17 5.92
C LYS A 108 -6.87 -16.07 6.39
N LEU A 109 -7.22 -14.80 6.18
CA LEU A 109 -6.40 -13.69 6.63
C LEU A 109 -6.27 -13.65 8.17
N LEU A 110 -7.37 -13.86 8.89
CA LEU A 110 -7.36 -13.90 10.35
C LEU A 110 -6.58 -15.12 10.87
N THR A 111 -6.76 -16.30 10.28
CA THR A 111 -6.02 -17.51 10.68
C THR A 111 -4.52 -17.38 10.42
N GLN A 112 -4.13 -16.76 9.31
CA GLN A 112 -2.72 -16.44 9.02
C GLN A 112 -2.10 -15.48 10.05
N ASN A 113 -2.90 -14.66 10.72
CA ASN A 113 -2.48 -13.69 11.73
C ASN A 113 -2.82 -14.12 13.17
N ILE A 114 -3.11 -15.40 13.41
CA ILE A 114 -3.60 -15.89 14.70
C ILE A 114 -2.65 -15.61 15.87
N HIS A 115 -1.33 -15.64 15.62
CA HIS A 115 -0.36 -15.30 16.66
C HIS A 115 -0.37 -13.82 17.03
N THR A 116 -0.49 -12.94 16.03
CA THR A 116 -0.62 -11.49 16.26
C THR A 116 -1.92 -11.18 17.00
N LEU A 117 -3.02 -11.87 16.64
CA LEU A 117 -4.29 -11.79 17.35
C LEU A 117 -4.18 -12.28 18.80
N GLY A 118 -3.53 -13.42 19.03
CA GLY A 118 -3.29 -13.93 20.39
C GLY A 118 -2.48 -12.96 21.24
N SER A 119 -1.46 -12.33 20.65
CA SER A 119 -0.66 -11.29 21.29
C SER A 119 -1.50 -10.06 21.66
N LEU A 120 -2.38 -9.61 20.77
CA LEU A 120 -3.32 -8.51 21.04
C LEU A 120 -4.32 -8.86 22.14
N VAL A 121 -4.88 -10.08 22.12
CA VAL A 121 -5.80 -10.55 23.16
C VAL A 121 -5.11 -10.59 24.51
N TYR A 122 -3.87 -11.11 24.57
CA TYR A 122 -3.08 -11.11 25.80
C TYR A 122 -2.87 -9.68 26.33
N CYS A 123 -2.44 -8.75 25.49
CA CYS A 123 -2.30 -7.35 25.87
C CYS A 123 -3.62 -6.74 26.33
N GLY A 124 -4.72 -6.99 25.63
CA GLY A 124 -6.04 -6.44 26.00
C GLY A 124 -6.57 -6.94 27.35
N VAL A 125 -6.26 -8.19 27.72
CA VAL A 125 -6.61 -8.74 29.05
C VAL A 125 -5.76 -8.12 30.17
N HIS A 126 -4.55 -7.65 29.87
CA HIS A 126 -3.60 -7.07 30.82
C HIS A 126 -3.40 -5.55 30.65
N ALA A 127 -4.30 -4.87 29.93
CA ALA A 127 -4.20 -3.45 29.59
C ALA A 127 -4.78 -2.53 30.67
#